data_AF-A0A932JEC8-F1
#
_entry.id   AF-A0A932JEC8-F1
#
_cell.length_a   1.000
_cell.length_b   1.000
_cell.length_c   1.000
_cell.angle_alpha   90.00
_cell.angle_beta   90.00
_cell.angle_gamma   90.00
#
_symmetry.space_group_name_H-M   'P 1'
#
loop_
_entity.id
_entity.type
_entity.pdbx_description
1 polymer ?
#
loop_
_entity_poly.entity_id
_entity_poly.type
_entity_poly.pdbx_seq_one_letter_code
_entity_poly.pdbx_strand_id
1 'polypeptide(L)'
;MQAKTKLGPHLLLQGNSDATFWIQNARPSVVKLVDTGIPGEFINQADQTIWIGRKAETVFDPNHPAGGGFSNDPVEAAGQYVTRFLDRAIRAEPLIQCWELNNEPVITDPTRMAWFARFLARGAQILRETYNKTAVLGCWSVGNPDFPLWAQYGPALEAARTYGALLGRHAYAGPDQSTWSFLLLRHREDNARFAALGFPNMPLVITECGADAVPFGTPQGKPWRELYGDDARRYANEILIPFEAELLRDSYVLGATVFTYGFNWERHTLNGADAGRQIATQVGGRAPFTVNLPTPGGTPPPPDEPPPTPAPTGDMKILNLKQLQALVIQLEESLQALQAGLDDVKRIVPLYEAEALRDLTLRDENGAGQGIVKAGQRVFVYAGPLDIGGFTRRAAIAPLQNRPLLNVWLGESDEPGQATLKRL
;
A
#
# COMPACT_ATOMS: atom_id res chain seq x y z
N MET A 1 -14.42 -9.56 17.65
CA MET A 1 -14.10 -8.22 18.20
C MET A 1 -15.10 -7.20 17.68
N GLN A 2 -15.49 -6.19 18.47
CA GLN A 2 -16.41 -5.12 18.05
C GLN A 2 -15.63 -3.79 17.92
N ALA A 3 -15.45 -3.30 16.70
CA ALA A 3 -14.68 -2.09 16.40
C ALA A 3 -15.57 -0.98 15.87
N LYS A 4 -15.22 0.30 16.07
CA LYS A 4 -15.91 1.43 15.39
C LYS A 4 -15.07 2.07 14.29
N THR A 5 -13.78 1.76 14.26
CA THR A 5 -12.86 2.24 13.22
C THR A 5 -11.90 1.15 12.79
N LYS A 6 -11.51 1.17 11.50
CA LYS A 6 -10.41 0.35 10.98
C LYS A 6 -9.04 0.96 11.25
N LEU A 7 -8.96 2.24 11.63
CA LEU A 7 -7.71 2.93 11.95
C LEU A 7 -7.39 2.82 13.43
N GLY A 8 -6.17 2.41 13.76
CA GLY A 8 -5.67 2.45 15.12
C GLY A 8 -4.27 3.05 15.23
N PRO A 9 -3.76 3.22 16.46
CA PRO A 9 -2.42 3.74 16.68
C PRO A 9 -1.33 2.70 16.39
N HIS A 10 -0.21 3.19 15.85
CA HIS A 10 1.09 2.54 15.90
C HIS A 10 1.89 3.08 17.09
N LEU A 11 2.28 2.23 18.04
CA LEU A 11 2.93 2.63 19.30
C LEU A 11 4.39 2.17 19.33
N LEU A 12 5.31 3.14 19.35
CA LEU A 12 6.73 2.91 19.64
C LEU A 12 6.98 3.19 21.13
N LEU A 13 7.46 2.18 21.88
CA LEU A 13 8.01 2.33 23.23
C LEU A 13 7.23 3.28 24.17
N GLN A 14 6.44 2.71 25.09
CA GLN A 14 5.63 3.39 26.11
C GLN A 14 4.34 4.05 25.60
N GLY A 15 3.37 4.17 26.52
CA GLY A 15 2.05 4.71 26.24
C GLY A 15 2.06 6.23 26.03
N ASN A 16 1.24 6.70 25.09
CA ASN A 16 0.94 8.11 24.88
C ASN A 16 -0.54 8.36 25.24
N SER A 17 -0.83 9.40 26.04
CA SER A 17 -2.19 9.71 26.48
C SER A 17 -3.19 9.90 25.34
N ASP A 18 -2.75 10.43 24.20
CA ASP A 18 -3.61 10.64 23.03
C ASP A 18 -3.94 9.33 22.34
N ALA A 19 -2.98 8.41 22.26
CA ALA A 19 -3.23 7.08 21.74
C ALA A 19 -4.14 6.28 22.68
N THR A 20 -3.95 6.42 24.01
CA THR A 20 -4.84 5.83 25.00
C THR A 20 -6.27 6.37 24.83
N PHE A 21 -6.42 7.69 24.67
CA PHE A 21 -7.71 8.33 24.39
C PHE A 21 -8.34 7.76 23.11
N TRP A 22 -7.57 7.64 22.04
CA TRP A 22 -8.03 7.10 20.77
C TRP A 22 -8.55 5.66 20.93
N ILE A 23 -7.77 4.77 21.55
CA ILE A 23 -8.16 3.36 21.74
C ILE A 23 -9.49 3.28 22.54
N GLN A 24 -9.59 4.01 23.65
CA GLN A 24 -10.78 3.99 24.51
C GLN A 24 -12.05 4.49 23.81
N ASN A 25 -11.94 5.57 23.03
CA ASN A 25 -13.10 6.28 22.50
C ASN A 25 -13.49 5.83 21.08
N ALA A 26 -12.53 5.40 20.26
CA ALA A 26 -12.78 4.94 18.90
C ALA A 26 -12.89 3.42 18.76
N ARG A 27 -12.36 2.63 19.71
CA ARG A 27 -12.33 1.16 19.63
C ARG A 27 -11.80 0.67 18.28
N PRO A 28 -10.52 0.91 17.98
CA PRO A 28 -9.92 0.52 16.72
C PRO A 28 -9.89 -1.00 16.57
N SER A 29 -10.02 -1.50 15.34
CA SER A 29 -9.94 -2.93 15.07
C SER A 29 -8.54 -3.49 15.27
N VAL A 30 -7.50 -2.68 15.14
CA VAL A 30 -6.10 -3.07 15.22
C VAL A 30 -5.27 -2.04 15.98
N VAL A 31 -4.28 -2.49 16.74
CA VAL A 31 -3.22 -1.67 17.36
C VAL A 31 -1.89 -2.38 17.16
N LYS A 32 -0.86 -1.63 16.77
CA LYS A 32 0.51 -2.16 16.64
C LYS A 32 1.41 -1.65 17.76
N LEU A 33 2.16 -2.55 18.35
CA LEU A 33 3.07 -2.35 19.46
C LEU A 33 4.48 -2.72 19.02
N VAL A 34 5.41 -1.77 19.07
CA VAL A 34 6.82 -2.01 18.74
C VAL A 34 7.64 -1.97 20.02
N ASP A 35 8.28 -3.11 20.32
CA ASP A 35 9.13 -3.31 21.50
C ASP A 35 8.44 -3.01 22.84
N THR A 36 7.11 -3.15 22.89
CA THR A 36 6.30 -2.87 24.07
C THR A 36 5.13 -3.84 24.19
N GLY A 37 4.57 -3.94 25.40
CA GLY A 37 3.42 -4.76 25.72
C GLY A 37 2.09 -4.00 25.63
N ILE A 38 0.99 -4.71 25.83
CA ILE A 38 -0.33 -4.06 25.94
C ILE A 38 -0.32 -3.19 27.20
N PRO A 39 -0.63 -1.87 27.12
CA PRO A 39 -0.70 -1.03 28.30
C PRO A 39 -1.72 -1.58 29.31
N GLY A 40 -1.39 -1.49 30.60
CA GLY A 40 -2.14 -2.15 31.67
C GLY A 40 -3.63 -1.78 31.69
N GLU A 41 -3.97 -0.55 31.31
CA GLU A 41 -5.34 -0.07 31.22
C GLU A 41 -6.19 -0.77 30.14
N PHE A 42 -5.56 -1.46 29.18
CA PHE A 42 -6.22 -2.16 28.08
C PHE A 42 -6.28 -3.67 28.24
N ILE A 43 -5.71 -4.24 29.31
CA ILE A 43 -5.69 -5.70 29.53
C ILE A 43 -7.10 -6.29 29.49
N ASN A 44 -8.09 -5.62 30.10
CA ASN A 44 -9.48 -6.07 30.13
C ASN A 44 -10.25 -5.84 28.81
N GLN A 45 -9.61 -5.22 27.82
CA GLN A 45 -10.15 -4.99 26.48
C GLN A 45 -9.29 -5.68 25.41
N ALA A 46 -8.35 -6.54 25.83
CA ALA A 46 -7.40 -7.17 24.93
C ALA A 46 -8.10 -8.08 23.89
N ASP A 47 -9.30 -8.57 24.19
CA ASP A 47 -10.15 -9.39 23.32
C ASP A 47 -11.06 -8.59 22.37
N GLN A 48 -11.01 -7.25 22.44
CA GLN A 48 -11.83 -6.34 21.63
C GLN A 48 -11.08 -5.71 20.45
N THR A 49 -9.76 -5.90 20.40
CA THR A 49 -8.83 -5.29 19.42
C THR A 49 -7.81 -6.33 18.98
N ILE A 50 -7.41 -6.30 17.71
CA ILE A 50 -6.28 -7.09 17.22
C ILE A 50 -4.99 -6.39 17.67
N TRP A 51 -4.26 -6.99 18.61
CA TRP A 51 -2.96 -6.50 19.04
C TRP A 51 -1.85 -7.19 18.24
N ILE A 52 -1.06 -6.37 17.54
CA ILE A 52 0.08 -6.81 16.74
C ILE A 52 1.36 -6.41 17.48
N GLY A 53 2.14 -7.40 17.89
CA GLY A 53 3.48 -7.21 18.42
C GLY A 53 4.52 -7.21 17.30
N ARG A 54 5.48 -6.29 17.41
CA ARG A 54 6.68 -6.23 16.59
C ARG A 54 7.90 -6.07 17.50
N LYS A 55 9.00 -6.75 17.14
CA LYS A 55 10.33 -6.45 17.67
C LYS A 55 11.11 -5.64 16.66
N ALA A 56 11.74 -4.55 17.07
CA ALA A 56 12.68 -3.86 16.19
C ALA A 56 13.89 -4.76 15.98
N GLU A 57 14.26 -4.94 14.72
CA GLU A 57 15.34 -5.80 14.27
C GLU A 57 16.36 -4.98 13.48
N THR A 58 17.64 -5.27 13.67
CA THR A 58 18.75 -4.59 12.96
C THR A 58 19.70 -5.56 12.26
N VAL A 59 19.49 -6.87 12.44
CA VAL A 59 20.48 -7.90 12.05
C VAL A 59 19.93 -8.93 11.08
N PHE A 60 18.62 -9.00 10.85
CA PHE A 60 18.02 -9.91 9.88
C PHE A 60 17.73 -9.16 8.59
N ASP A 61 18.33 -9.61 7.47
CA ASP A 61 18.02 -9.15 6.12
C ASP A 61 17.64 -10.36 5.26
N PRO A 62 16.41 -10.45 4.74
CA PRO A 62 15.99 -11.57 3.89
C PRO A 62 16.74 -11.64 2.54
N ASN A 63 17.40 -10.57 2.09
CA ASN A 63 18.27 -10.62 0.91
C ASN A 63 19.63 -11.27 1.22
N HIS A 64 20.10 -11.14 2.46
CA HIS A 64 21.41 -11.61 2.91
C HIS A 64 21.34 -12.30 4.29
N PRO A 65 20.57 -13.39 4.43
CA PRO A 65 20.34 -14.02 5.74
C PRO A 65 21.65 -14.45 6.42
N ALA A 66 22.62 -14.98 5.66
CA ALA A 66 23.94 -15.32 6.17
C ALA A 66 24.73 -14.13 6.72
N GLY A 67 24.52 -12.91 6.21
CA GLY A 67 25.17 -11.70 6.72
C GLY A 67 24.76 -11.36 8.15
N GLY A 68 23.55 -11.80 8.57
CA GLY A 68 23.06 -11.71 9.94
C GLY A 68 23.37 -12.93 10.82
N GLY A 69 24.13 -13.91 10.31
CA GLY A 69 24.36 -15.18 11.00
C GLY A 69 23.13 -16.11 10.98
N PHE A 70 22.26 -16.00 9.98
CA PHE A 70 21.16 -16.92 9.73
C PHE A 70 21.54 -17.97 8.69
N SER A 71 20.84 -19.11 8.72
CA SER A 71 20.98 -20.12 7.69
C SER A 71 20.59 -19.59 6.30
N ASN A 72 21.21 -20.13 5.25
CA ASN A 72 20.76 -19.92 3.88
C ASN A 72 19.55 -20.82 3.53
N ASP A 73 19.20 -21.78 4.38
CA ASP A 73 17.93 -22.50 4.27
C ASP A 73 16.80 -21.63 4.86
N PRO A 74 15.73 -21.32 4.11
CA PRO A 74 14.66 -20.44 4.59
C PRO A 74 13.89 -21.02 5.79
N VAL A 75 13.76 -22.35 5.88
CA VAL A 75 13.04 -23.03 6.96
C VAL A 75 13.86 -22.97 8.24
N GLU A 76 15.17 -23.23 8.15
CA GLU A 76 16.06 -23.12 9.31
C GLU A 76 16.20 -21.66 9.76
N ALA A 77 16.34 -20.72 8.82
CA ALA A 77 16.40 -19.29 9.12
C ALA A 77 15.15 -18.81 9.87
N ALA A 78 13.95 -19.25 9.48
CA ALA A 78 12.71 -18.94 10.20
C ALA A 78 12.71 -19.48 11.63
N GLY A 79 13.19 -20.71 11.84
CA GLY A 79 13.35 -21.28 13.17
C GLY A 79 14.31 -20.48 14.05
N GLN A 80 15.46 -20.08 13.48
CA GLN A 80 16.44 -19.24 14.15
C GLN A 80 15.88 -17.86 14.46
N TYR A 81 15.15 -17.25 13.52
CA TYR A 81 14.53 -15.95 13.68
C TYR A 81 13.54 -15.93 14.85
N VAL A 82 12.55 -16.82 14.85
CA VAL A 82 11.55 -16.90 15.91
C VAL A 82 12.22 -17.14 17.26
N THR A 83 13.15 -18.09 17.33
CA THR A 83 13.85 -18.44 18.58
C THR A 83 14.68 -17.28 19.12
N ARG A 84 15.40 -16.57 18.25
CA ARG A 84 16.35 -15.52 18.66
C ARG A 84 15.65 -14.19 18.98
N PHE A 85 14.59 -13.81 18.25
CA PHE A 85 13.98 -12.49 18.36
C PHE A 85 12.60 -12.48 18.99
N LEU A 86 11.76 -13.44 18.64
CA LEU A 86 10.34 -13.39 18.99
C LEU A 86 10.02 -14.17 20.26
N ASP A 87 10.67 -15.31 20.52
CA ASP A 87 10.31 -16.23 21.62
C ASP A 87 10.16 -15.53 22.97
N ARG A 88 11.19 -14.75 23.37
CA ARG A 88 11.16 -14.04 24.66
C ARG A 88 10.01 -13.04 24.73
N ALA A 89 9.74 -12.32 23.64
CA ALA A 89 8.70 -11.31 23.59
C ALA A 89 7.29 -11.93 23.59
N ILE A 90 7.08 -13.00 22.80
CA ILE A 90 5.83 -13.75 22.76
C ILE A 90 5.47 -14.30 24.14
N ARG A 91 6.46 -14.85 24.86
CA ARG A 91 6.25 -15.37 26.21
C ARG A 91 5.98 -14.28 27.25
N ALA A 92 6.61 -13.12 27.10
CA ALA A 92 6.41 -11.99 27.99
C ALA A 92 5.03 -11.32 27.80
N GLU A 93 4.49 -11.37 26.58
CA GLU A 93 3.26 -10.66 26.20
C GLU A 93 2.16 -11.63 25.74
N PRO A 94 1.62 -12.48 26.65
CA PRO A 94 0.70 -13.55 26.28
C PRO A 94 -0.64 -13.03 25.72
N LEU A 95 -0.99 -11.78 25.97
CA LEU A 95 -2.23 -11.17 25.48
C LEU A 95 -2.13 -10.70 24.03
N ILE A 96 -0.93 -10.46 23.49
CA ILE A 96 -0.75 -10.09 22.08
C ILE A 96 -1.10 -11.30 21.21
N GLN A 97 -2.07 -11.14 20.30
CA GLN A 97 -2.55 -12.27 19.47
C GLN A 97 -1.73 -12.46 18.20
N CYS A 98 -1.16 -11.37 17.67
CA CYS A 98 -0.49 -11.36 16.38
C CYS A 98 0.98 -10.92 16.51
N TRP A 99 1.87 -11.50 15.73
CA TRP A 99 3.29 -11.12 15.69
C TRP A 99 3.79 -10.95 14.26
N GLU A 100 4.45 -9.82 14.00
CA GLU A 100 5.15 -9.57 12.73
C GLU A 100 6.41 -10.42 12.64
N LEU A 101 6.63 -11.05 11.48
CA LEU A 101 7.84 -11.82 11.23
C LEU A 101 9.01 -10.99 10.71
N ASN A 102 8.76 -9.83 10.12
CA ASN A 102 9.78 -8.97 9.57
C ASN A 102 9.17 -7.60 9.25
N ASN A 103 10.00 -6.55 9.16
CA ASN A 103 9.54 -5.21 8.80
C ASN A 103 10.13 -4.74 7.46
N GLU A 104 9.29 -4.29 6.54
CA GLU A 104 9.69 -3.65 5.27
C GLU A 104 10.77 -4.37 4.46
N PRO A 105 10.55 -5.66 4.13
CA PRO A 105 11.49 -6.36 3.28
C PRO A 105 11.47 -5.71 1.88
N VAL A 106 12.65 -5.47 1.32
CA VAL A 106 12.82 -5.01 -0.07
C VAL A 106 13.42 -6.16 -0.85
N ILE A 107 12.60 -6.84 -1.66
CA ILE A 107 13.03 -8.00 -2.44
C ILE A 107 12.86 -7.68 -3.92
N THR A 108 13.92 -7.88 -4.68
CA THR A 108 14.01 -7.40 -6.08
C THR A 108 14.15 -8.52 -7.11
N ASP A 109 14.38 -9.77 -6.70
CA ASP A 109 14.51 -10.90 -7.62
C ASP A 109 13.62 -12.11 -7.26
N PRO A 110 13.24 -12.94 -8.25
CA PRO A 110 12.36 -14.09 -8.03
C PRO A 110 12.92 -15.15 -7.09
N THR A 111 14.23 -15.39 -7.09
CA THR A 111 14.87 -16.43 -6.26
C THR A 111 14.79 -16.03 -4.78
N ARG A 112 15.08 -14.77 -4.46
CA ARG A 112 14.93 -14.24 -3.10
C ARG A 112 13.47 -14.18 -2.68
N MET A 113 12.55 -13.86 -3.58
CA MET A 113 11.13 -13.91 -3.27
C MET A 113 10.66 -15.33 -2.93
N ALA A 114 11.09 -16.33 -3.69
CA ALA A 114 10.78 -17.74 -3.41
C ALA A 114 11.38 -18.20 -2.07
N TRP A 115 12.62 -17.80 -1.78
CA TRP A 115 13.25 -18.05 -0.48
C TRP A 115 12.44 -17.45 0.66
N PHE A 116 12.10 -16.17 0.54
CA PHE A 116 11.40 -15.43 1.58
C PHE A 116 9.98 -15.93 1.81
N ALA A 117 9.27 -16.35 0.75
CA ALA A 117 7.96 -16.97 0.89
C ALA A 117 8.02 -18.25 1.73
N ARG A 118 9.07 -19.08 1.59
CA ARG A 118 9.27 -20.28 2.41
C ARG A 118 9.66 -19.95 3.85
N PHE A 119 10.45 -18.89 4.06
CA PHE A 119 10.77 -18.38 5.39
C PHE A 119 9.50 -17.94 6.12
N LEU A 120 8.66 -17.14 5.47
CA LEU A 120 7.38 -16.68 6.02
C LEU A 120 6.43 -17.85 6.31
N ALA A 121 6.36 -18.82 5.39
CA ALA A 121 5.54 -20.00 5.58
C ALA A 121 5.93 -20.79 6.84
N ARG A 122 7.23 -21.00 7.05
CA ARG A 122 7.73 -21.67 8.25
C ARG A 122 7.51 -20.82 9.51
N GLY A 123 7.71 -19.52 9.45
CA GLY A 123 7.43 -18.62 10.58
C GLY A 123 5.96 -18.66 11.00
N ALA A 124 5.04 -18.66 10.02
CA ALA A 124 3.60 -18.80 10.26
C ALA A 124 3.25 -20.10 10.98
N GLN A 125 3.84 -21.21 10.51
CA GLN A 125 3.69 -22.51 11.14
C GLN A 125 4.17 -22.48 12.60
N ILE A 126 5.39 -21.99 12.86
CA ILE A 126 5.97 -21.97 14.21
C ILE A 126 5.10 -21.14 15.15
N LEU A 127 4.70 -19.92 14.75
CA LEU A 127 3.85 -19.05 15.57
C LEU A 127 2.52 -19.71 15.91
N ARG A 128 1.89 -20.38 14.94
CA ARG A 128 0.61 -21.07 15.17
C ARG A 128 0.77 -22.30 16.05
N GLU A 129 1.64 -23.23 15.67
CA GLU A 129 1.73 -24.55 16.31
C GLU A 129 2.42 -24.50 17.67
N THR A 130 3.40 -23.62 17.86
CA THR A 130 4.18 -23.55 19.11
C THR A 130 3.59 -22.57 20.12
N TYR A 131 3.09 -21.43 19.66
CA TYR A 131 2.66 -20.34 20.55
C TYR A 131 1.15 -20.05 20.49
N ASN A 132 0.41 -20.71 19.59
CA ASN A 132 -0.98 -20.37 19.27
C ASN A 132 -1.16 -18.88 18.96
N LYS A 133 -0.22 -18.32 18.18
CA LYS A 133 -0.23 -16.92 17.72
C LYS A 133 -0.48 -16.85 16.23
N THR A 134 -1.04 -15.72 15.82
CA THR A 134 -1.25 -15.38 14.41
C THR A 134 0.00 -14.68 13.88
N ALA A 135 0.55 -15.15 12.76
CA ALA A 135 1.65 -14.45 12.12
C ALA A 135 1.14 -13.31 11.24
N VAL A 136 1.89 -12.22 11.15
CA VAL A 136 1.69 -11.17 10.14
C VAL A 136 2.84 -11.26 9.14
N LEU A 137 2.50 -11.59 7.90
CA LEU A 137 3.44 -11.97 6.86
C LEU A 137 3.71 -10.81 5.90
N GLY A 138 4.98 -10.59 5.57
CA GLY A 138 5.36 -9.79 4.43
C GLY A 138 5.47 -8.29 4.65
N CYS A 139 4.77 -7.69 5.63
CA CYS A 139 4.83 -6.27 6.06
C CYS A 139 5.53 -5.32 5.07
N TRP A 140 5.02 -5.28 3.84
CA TRP A 140 5.78 -4.76 2.70
C TRP A 140 5.82 -3.24 2.72
N SER A 141 6.99 -2.65 2.46
CA SER A 141 7.06 -1.20 2.26
C SER A 141 6.27 -0.75 1.01
N VAL A 142 6.06 0.54 0.89
CA VAL A 142 5.37 1.15 -0.25
C VAL A 142 6.09 0.80 -1.55
N GLY A 143 5.32 0.43 -2.57
CA GLY A 143 5.83 -0.03 -3.87
C GLY A 143 6.43 -1.44 -3.90
N ASN A 144 6.65 -2.10 -2.75
CA ASN A 144 7.28 -3.41 -2.67
C ASN A 144 6.29 -4.56 -2.38
N PRO A 145 6.59 -5.80 -2.81
CA PRO A 145 7.56 -6.13 -3.86
C PRO A 145 7.02 -5.67 -5.21
N ASP A 146 7.83 -5.74 -6.25
CA ASP A 146 7.35 -5.53 -7.60
C ASP A 146 6.40 -6.65 -8.07
N PHE A 147 5.44 -6.27 -8.92
CA PHE A 147 4.34 -7.15 -9.29
C PHE A 147 4.70 -8.52 -9.88
N PRO A 148 5.72 -8.65 -10.77
CA PRO A 148 6.11 -9.96 -11.29
C PRO A 148 6.63 -10.94 -10.22
N LEU A 149 7.06 -10.45 -9.06
CA LEU A 149 7.58 -11.28 -7.98
C LEU A 149 6.47 -12.04 -7.25
N TRP A 150 5.21 -11.58 -7.33
CA TRP A 150 4.09 -12.21 -6.63
C TRP A 150 3.86 -13.68 -7.00
N ALA A 151 4.23 -14.09 -8.21
CA ALA A 151 4.16 -15.50 -8.61
C ALA A 151 4.93 -16.42 -7.63
N GLN A 152 6.00 -15.92 -7.01
CA GLN A 152 6.85 -16.72 -6.13
C GLN A 152 6.39 -16.66 -4.67
N TYR A 153 5.34 -15.88 -4.38
CA TYR A 153 4.79 -15.69 -3.05
C TYR A 153 3.80 -16.78 -2.61
N GLY A 154 3.44 -17.70 -3.53
CA GLY A 154 2.48 -18.78 -3.30
C GLY A 154 2.66 -19.52 -1.96
N PRO A 155 3.87 -19.93 -1.56
CA PRO A 155 4.09 -20.59 -0.27
C PRO A 155 3.62 -19.79 0.95
N ALA A 156 3.81 -18.46 0.94
CA ALA A 156 3.36 -17.60 2.03
C ALA A 156 1.84 -17.45 2.06
N LEU A 157 1.19 -17.37 0.89
CA LEU A 157 -0.27 -17.33 0.76
C LEU A 157 -0.91 -18.64 1.24
N GLU A 158 -0.33 -19.78 0.85
CA GLU A 158 -0.76 -21.09 1.33
C GLU A 158 -0.63 -21.22 2.84
N ALA A 159 0.50 -20.77 3.39
CA ALA A 159 0.71 -20.77 4.83
C ALA A 159 -0.26 -19.84 5.56
N ALA A 160 -0.59 -18.67 4.98
CA ALA A 160 -1.57 -17.78 5.57
C ALA A 160 -2.95 -18.43 5.66
N ARG A 161 -3.38 -19.13 4.60
CA ARG A 161 -4.62 -19.91 4.63
C ARG A 161 -4.55 -21.08 5.62
N THR A 162 -3.48 -21.84 5.57
CA THR A 162 -3.30 -23.07 6.37
C THR A 162 -3.24 -22.76 7.87
N TYR A 163 -2.44 -21.77 8.26
CA TYR A 163 -2.15 -21.44 9.66
C TYR A 163 -2.97 -20.26 10.19
N GLY A 164 -3.89 -19.71 9.38
CA GLY A 164 -4.66 -18.52 9.73
C GLY A 164 -3.74 -17.35 10.05
N ALA A 165 -2.83 -17.02 9.13
CA ALA A 165 -1.96 -15.84 9.22
C ALA A 165 -2.62 -14.64 8.54
N LEU A 166 -2.13 -13.45 8.86
CA LEU A 166 -2.48 -12.19 8.21
C LEU A 166 -1.40 -11.81 7.21
N LEU A 167 -1.79 -11.14 6.13
CA LEU A 167 -0.86 -10.41 5.27
C LEU A 167 -0.64 -9.00 5.84
N GLY A 168 0.60 -8.53 5.79
CA GLY A 168 1.03 -7.21 6.26
C GLY A 168 1.44 -6.29 5.11
N ARG A 169 1.12 -5.00 5.21
CA ARG A 169 1.55 -3.97 4.25
C ARG A 169 1.71 -2.61 4.92
N HIS A 170 2.63 -1.80 4.42
CA HIS A 170 2.71 -0.37 4.70
C HIS A 170 2.10 0.43 3.55
N ALA A 171 1.38 1.49 3.90
CA ALA A 171 0.58 2.27 2.96
C ALA A 171 0.72 3.77 3.27
N TYR A 172 1.53 4.47 2.48
CA TYR A 172 1.76 5.91 2.63
C TYR A 172 1.46 6.65 1.33
N ALA A 173 0.93 7.87 1.42
CA ALA A 173 0.74 8.75 0.27
C ALA A 173 0.90 10.23 0.62
N GLY A 174 0.93 11.08 -0.41
CA GLY A 174 0.71 12.53 -0.27
C GLY A 174 -0.78 12.90 -0.34
N PRO A 175 -1.10 14.21 -0.35
CA PRO A 175 -2.47 14.70 -0.45
C PRO A 175 -3.11 14.44 -1.82
N ASP A 176 -2.30 14.14 -2.85
CA ASP A 176 -2.79 13.84 -4.19
C ASP A 176 -3.46 12.46 -4.25
N GLN A 177 -4.78 12.45 -4.12
CA GLN A 177 -5.61 11.24 -4.15
C GLN A 177 -5.54 10.49 -5.47
N SER A 178 -5.13 11.13 -6.59
CA SER A 178 -4.99 10.42 -7.87
C SER A 178 -3.92 9.32 -7.82
N THR A 179 -3.00 9.39 -6.86
CA THR A 179 -1.93 8.40 -6.66
C THR A 179 -2.32 7.28 -5.69
N TRP A 180 -3.45 7.39 -4.98
CA TRP A 180 -3.79 6.49 -3.88
C TRP A 180 -3.99 5.05 -4.31
N SER A 181 -4.50 4.80 -5.52
CA SER A 181 -4.66 3.43 -6.06
C SER A 181 -3.36 2.63 -6.06
N PHE A 182 -2.23 3.29 -6.32
CA PHE A 182 -0.89 2.68 -6.31
C PHE A 182 -0.18 2.82 -4.96
N LEU A 183 -0.69 3.66 -4.06
CA LEU A 183 -0.09 3.97 -2.77
C LEU A 183 -0.95 3.44 -1.62
N LEU A 184 -1.81 4.29 -1.03
CA LEU A 184 -2.63 3.92 0.13
C LEU A 184 -3.53 2.70 -0.10
N LEU A 185 -4.01 2.50 -1.34
CA LEU A 185 -4.98 1.47 -1.71
C LEU A 185 -4.36 0.31 -2.51
N ARG A 186 -3.02 0.22 -2.52
CA ARG A 186 -2.30 -0.81 -3.28
C ARG A 186 -2.68 -2.24 -2.89
N HIS A 187 -3.22 -2.46 -1.69
CA HIS A 187 -3.71 -3.76 -1.24
C HIS A 187 -4.79 -4.36 -2.15
N ARG A 188 -5.56 -3.53 -2.89
CA ARG A 188 -6.53 -4.01 -3.89
C ARG A 188 -5.84 -4.69 -5.07
N GLU A 189 -4.75 -4.10 -5.52
CA GLU A 189 -3.95 -4.56 -6.65
C GLU A 189 -3.12 -5.80 -6.28
N ASP A 190 -2.66 -5.91 -5.03
CA ASP A 190 -2.11 -7.15 -4.50
C ASP A 190 -3.16 -8.26 -4.42
N ASN A 191 -4.34 -7.96 -3.88
CA ASN A 191 -5.43 -8.93 -3.76
C ASN A 191 -5.86 -9.48 -5.12
N ALA A 192 -5.90 -8.66 -6.16
CA ALA A 192 -6.18 -9.10 -7.53
C ALA A 192 -5.14 -10.14 -8.02
N ARG A 193 -3.86 -9.96 -7.66
CA ARG A 193 -2.81 -10.94 -7.99
C ARG A 193 -2.90 -12.20 -7.14
N PHE A 194 -3.22 -12.07 -5.86
CA PHE A 194 -3.45 -13.23 -5.01
C PHE A 194 -4.64 -14.04 -5.53
N ALA A 195 -5.73 -13.38 -5.95
CA ALA A 195 -6.87 -14.02 -6.59
C ALA A 195 -6.47 -14.79 -7.86
N ALA A 196 -5.60 -14.21 -8.71
CA ALA A 196 -5.07 -14.90 -9.89
C ALA A 196 -4.23 -16.15 -9.54
N LEU A 197 -3.70 -16.22 -8.32
CA LEU A 197 -2.99 -17.39 -7.77
C LEU A 197 -3.92 -18.35 -6.99
N GLY A 198 -5.23 -18.09 -6.95
CA GLY A 198 -6.20 -18.91 -6.21
C GLY A 198 -6.39 -18.53 -4.74
N PHE A 199 -5.98 -17.31 -4.36
CA PHE A 199 -6.04 -16.76 -3.00
C PHE A 199 -6.77 -15.41 -2.95
N PRO A 200 -8.05 -15.32 -3.33
CA PRO A 200 -8.80 -14.08 -3.21
C PRO A 200 -9.07 -13.73 -1.74
N ASN A 201 -9.12 -12.43 -1.43
CA ASN A 201 -9.54 -11.85 -0.16
C ASN A 201 -8.77 -12.37 1.05
N MET A 202 -7.46 -12.53 0.88
CA MET A 202 -6.61 -12.93 1.99
C MET A 202 -6.65 -11.88 3.10
N PRO A 203 -6.89 -12.27 4.37
CA PRO A 203 -6.96 -11.35 5.50
C PRO A 203 -5.70 -10.49 5.60
N LEU A 204 -5.88 -9.18 5.63
CA LEU A 204 -4.80 -8.20 5.55
C LEU A 204 -4.90 -7.18 6.68
N VAL A 205 -3.75 -6.77 7.20
CA VAL A 205 -3.58 -5.61 8.08
C VAL A 205 -2.57 -4.66 7.47
N ILE A 206 -2.88 -3.38 7.48
CA ILE A 206 -1.95 -2.34 7.08
C ILE A 206 -1.16 -1.93 8.32
N THR A 207 0.02 -2.50 8.48
CA THR A 207 0.81 -2.41 9.71
C THR A 207 1.49 -1.06 9.89
N GLU A 208 1.52 -0.21 8.86
CA GLU A 208 1.85 1.21 8.98
C GLU A 208 1.13 1.99 7.88
N CYS A 209 0.58 3.16 8.22
CA CYS A 209 -0.01 4.05 7.24
C CYS A 209 0.05 5.52 7.63
N GLY A 210 -0.23 6.39 6.65
CA GLY A 210 -0.34 7.83 6.86
C GLY A 210 0.20 8.63 5.69
N ALA A 211 0.68 9.83 5.98
CA ALA A 211 1.44 10.62 5.02
C ALA A 211 2.94 10.50 5.25
N ASP A 212 3.67 10.20 4.18
CA ASP A 212 5.13 10.09 4.19
C ASP A 212 5.74 10.50 2.84
N ALA A 213 7.07 10.56 2.78
CA ALA A 213 7.86 10.80 1.59
C ALA A 213 7.64 9.70 0.54
N VAL A 214 6.79 10.00 -0.44
CA VAL A 214 6.58 9.17 -1.64
C VAL A 214 7.00 9.96 -2.88
N PRO A 215 7.61 9.30 -3.90
CA PRO A 215 8.19 10.00 -5.04
C PRO A 215 7.16 10.52 -6.05
N PHE A 216 5.87 10.29 -5.81
CA PHE A 216 4.76 10.61 -6.72
C PHE A 216 3.79 11.63 -6.10
N GLY A 217 2.95 12.22 -6.94
CA GLY A 217 1.86 13.12 -6.55
C GLY A 217 2.21 14.61 -6.65
N THR A 218 1.17 15.45 -6.69
CA THR A 218 1.30 16.92 -6.66
C THR A 218 0.43 17.56 -5.55
N PRO A 219 1.03 18.10 -4.48
CA PRO A 219 2.45 18.00 -4.13
C PRO A 219 2.87 16.55 -3.84
N GLN A 220 4.17 16.27 -3.98
CA GLN A 220 4.74 14.99 -3.57
C GLN A 220 4.48 14.72 -2.09
N GLY A 221 4.42 13.45 -1.73
CA GLY A 221 4.29 13.06 -0.33
C GLY A 221 5.48 13.52 0.51
N LYS A 222 5.20 13.86 1.76
CA LYS A 222 6.13 14.21 2.82
C LYS A 222 5.55 13.74 4.16
N PRO A 223 6.35 13.69 5.23
CA PRO A 223 5.80 13.49 6.57
C PRO A 223 4.66 14.45 6.85
N TRP A 224 3.60 13.99 7.53
CA TRP A 224 2.37 14.77 7.68
C TRP A 224 2.59 16.14 8.32
N ARG A 225 3.53 16.30 9.26
CA ARG A 225 3.82 17.59 9.88
C ARG A 225 4.39 18.61 8.90
N GLU A 226 5.12 18.15 7.89
CA GLU A 226 5.61 19.03 6.81
C GLU A 226 4.50 19.40 5.83
N LEU A 227 3.59 18.47 5.51
CA LEU A 227 2.48 18.73 4.59
C LEU A 227 1.43 19.66 5.20
N TYR A 228 1.18 19.50 6.50
CA TYR A 228 0.04 20.10 7.18
C TYR A 228 0.43 21.10 8.27
N GLY A 229 1.72 21.32 8.54
CA GLY A 229 2.20 22.31 9.51
C GLY A 229 1.67 22.04 10.92
N ASP A 230 1.73 20.78 11.36
CA ASP A 230 1.14 20.29 12.62
C ASP A 230 -0.40 20.40 12.74
N ASP A 231 -1.12 20.78 11.67
CA ASP A 231 -2.59 20.75 11.64
C ASP A 231 -3.11 19.31 11.50
N ALA A 232 -3.21 18.63 12.64
CA ALA A 232 -3.71 17.26 12.72
C ALA A 232 -5.17 17.13 12.29
N ARG A 233 -5.98 18.19 12.41
CA ARG A 233 -7.37 18.18 11.95
C ARG A 233 -7.40 18.13 10.43
N ARG A 234 -6.58 18.93 9.77
CA ARG A 234 -6.44 18.90 8.31
C ARG A 234 -5.87 17.57 7.83
N TYR A 235 -4.83 17.06 8.49
CA TYR A 235 -4.28 15.73 8.19
C TYR A 235 -5.34 14.62 8.31
N ALA A 236 -6.12 14.62 9.40
CA ALA A 236 -7.18 13.64 9.61
C ALA A 236 -8.28 13.74 8.53
N ASN A 237 -8.70 14.96 8.17
CA ASN A 237 -9.78 15.19 7.21
C ASN A 237 -9.37 14.91 5.76
N GLU A 238 -8.13 15.18 5.38
CA GLU A 238 -7.69 15.06 3.98
C GLU A 238 -7.12 13.68 3.65
N ILE A 239 -6.53 12.97 4.62
CA ILE A 239 -5.92 11.64 4.40
C ILE A 239 -6.66 10.56 5.18
N LEU A 240 -6.68 10.64 6.52
CA LEU A 240 -7.03 9.49 7.36
C LEU A 240 -8.51 9.11 7.25
N ILE A 241 -9.43 10.07 7.36
CA ILE A 241 -10.88 9.83 7.29
C ILE A 241 -11.31 9.32 5.90
N PRO A 242 -10.87 9.92 4.77
CA PRO A 242 -11.16 9.37 3.45
C PRO A 242 -10.55 7.99 3.24
N PHE A 243 -9.32 7.76 3.70
CA PHE A 243 -8.69 6.45 3.63
C PHE A 243 -9.48 5.41 4.42
N GLU A 244 -9.94 5.72 5.63
CA GLU A 244 -10.79 4.81 6.39
C GLU A 244 -12.09 4.46 5.66
N ALA A 245 -12.71 5.44 4.98
CA ALA A 245 -13.90 5.18 4.18
C ALA A 245 -13.65 4.17 3.06
N GLU A 246 -12.46 4.18 2.45
CA GLU A 246 -12.03 3.15 1.51
C GLU A 246 -11.82 1.80 2.19
N LEU A 247 -11.12 1.77 3.33
CA LEU A 247 -10.86 0.53 4.05
C LEU A 247 -12.14 -0.19 4.48
N LEU A 248 -13.19 0.56 4.85
CA LEU A 248 -14.48 -0.02 5.24
C LEU A 248 -15.17 -0.77 4.10
N ARG A 249 -14.81 -0.50 2.84
CA ARG A 249 -15.35 -1.19 1.66
C ARG A 249 -14.63 -2.51 1.37
N ASP A 250 -13.44 -2.71 1.92
CA ASP A 250 -12.62 -3.89 1.69
C ASP A 250 -12.68 -4.80 2.93
N SER A 251 -13.59 -5.79 2.95
CA SER A 251 -13.86 -6.61 4.15
C SER A 251 -12.65 -7.47 4.56
N TYR A 252 -11.80 -7.85 3.62
CA TYR A 252 -10.56 -8.58 3.87
C TYR A 252 -9.48 -7.73 4.53
N VAL A 253 -9.62 -6.39 4.56
CA VAL A 253 -8.74 -5.52 5.35
C VAL A 253 -9.28 -5.40 6.76
N LEU A 254 -8.61 -6.02 7.73
CA LEU A 254 -9.04 -6.05 9.13
C LEU A 254 -8.79 -4.71 9.83
N GLY A 255 -7.82 -3.94 9.38
CA GLY A 255 -7.50 -2.62 9.92
C GLY A 255 -6.18 -2.05 9.39
N ALA A 256 -5.87 -0.83 9.80
CA ALA A 256 -4.63 -0.13 9.53
C ALA A 256 -4.13 0.61 10.77
N THR A 257 -2.82 0.73 10.96
CA THR A 257 -2.23 1.49 12.07
C THR A 257 -1.52 2.73 11.60
N VAL A 258 -1.92 3.90 12.10
CA VAL A 258 -1.36 5.20 11.69
C VAL A 258 -0.02 5.41 12.38
N PHE A 259 1.01 5.61 11.57
CA PHE A 259 2.39 5.84 12.00
C PHE A 259 2.58 7.33 12.35
N THR A 260 2.99 7.69 13.57
CA THR A 260 3.21 6.85 14.76
C THR A 260 3.03 7.66 16.05
N TYR A 261 2.90 6.99 17.19
CA TYR A 261 3.17 7.55 18.51
C TYR A 261 4.53 7.07 19.04
N GLY A 262 5.16 7.86 19.90
CA GLY A 262 6.48 7.58 20.48
C GLY A 262 7.60 8.50 19.98
N PHE A 263 8.85 8.09 20.18
CA PHE A 263 10.07 8.92 20.00
C PHE A 263 10.81 8.61 18.68
N ASN A 264 11.78 9.47 18.31
CA ASN A 264 12.69 9.37 17.14
C ASN A 264 12.04 9.52 15.76
N TRP A 265 10.82 10.04 15.71
CA TRP A 265 10.07 10.27 14.48
C TRP A 265 9.38 11.63 14.53
N GLU A 266 10.13 12.70 14.80
CA GLU A 266 9.59 14.03 15.13
C GLU A 266 8.66 14.58 14.06
N ARG A 267 8.88 14.22 12.79
CA ARG A 267 8.10 14.68 11.64
C ARG A 267 6.85 13.83 11.36
N HIS A 268 6.76 12.65 11.98
CA HIS A 268 5.64 11.70 11.81
C HIS A 268 4.85 11.51 13.10
N THR A 269 5.43 11.84 14.26
CA THR A 269 4.84 11.54 15.56
C THR A 269 3.52 12.27 15.75
N LEU A 270 2.52 11.56 16.25
CA LEU A 270 1.19 12.06 16.59
C LEU A 270 1.10 12.48 18.07
N ASN A 271 2.21 12.41 18.80
CA ASN A 271 2.26 12.83 20.20
C ASN A 271 1.80 14.28 20.35
N GLY A 272 0.77 14.50 21.18
CA GLY A 272 0.25 15.84 21.48
C GLY A 272 -0.46 16.51 20.31
N ALA A 273 -0.66 15.80 19.19
CA ALA A 273 -1.21 16.37 17.97
C ALA A 273 -2.75 16.28 17.91
N ASP A 274 -3.40 15.55 18.81
CA ASP A 274 -4.86 15.32 18.80
C ASP A 274 -5.40 14.60 17.54
N ALA A 275 -4.57 14.08 16.63
CA ALA A 275 -5.03 13.36 15.43
C ALA A 275 -5.98 12.19 15.77
N GLY A 276 -5.60 11.37 16.77
CA GLY A 276 -6.44 10.27 17.26
C GLY A 276 -7.76 10.76 17.88
N ARG A 277 -7.78 11.95 18.49
CA ARG A 277 -9.02 12.58 18.99
C ARG A 277 -9.94 12.97 17.84
N GLN A 278 -9.41 13.52 16.76
CA GLN A 278 -10.20 13.87 15.56
C GLN A 278 -10.88 12.63 14.98
N ILE A 279 -10.15 11.52 14.87
CA ILE A 279 -10.71 10.23 14.40
C ILE A 279 -11.79 9.74 15.38
N ALA A 280 -11.49 9.70 16.69
CA ALA A 280 -12.43 9.24 17.71
C ALA A 280 -13.73 10.05 17.72
N THR A 281 -13.65 11.37 17.57
CA THR A 281 -14.83 12.24 17.44
C THR A 281 -15.64 11.89 16.20
N GLN A 282 -15.00 11.69 15.05
CA GLN A 282 -15.68 11.37 13.80
C GLN A 282 -16.38 10.00 13.83
N VAL A 283 -15.78 9.01 14.47
CA VAL A 283 -16.35 7.64 14.51
C VAL A 283 -17.21 7.37 15.76
N GLY A 284 -17.30 8.31 16.70
CA GLY A 284 -17.96 8.12 17.99
C GLY A 284 -19.42 7.65 17.88
N GLY A 285 -20.14 8.18 16.88
CA GLY A 285 -21.53 7.83 16.57
C GLY A 285 -21.73 6.63 15.65
N ARG A 286 -20.66 6.00 15.16
CA ARG A 286 -20.76 4.85 14.24
C ARG A 286 -21.19 3.59 15.00
N ALA A 287 -22.07 2.81 14.39
CA ALA A 287 -22.37 1.46 14.86
C ALA A 287 -21.10 0.59 14.81
N PRO A 288 -20.81 -0.20 15.86
CA PRO A 288 -19.71 -1.13 15.83
C PRO A 288 -19.87 -2.19 14.73
N PHE A 289 -18.75 -2.63 14.17
CA PHE A 289 -18.66 -3.75 13.24
C PHE A 289 -17.78 -4.87 13.82
N THR A 290 -18.05 -6.10 13.38
CA THR A 290 -17.32 -7.28 13.85
C THR A 290 -16.05 -7.48 13.04
N VAL A 291 -14.92 -7.67 13.74
CA VAL A 291 -13.65 -8.14 13.16
C VAL A 291 -13.26 -9.45 13.82
N ASN A 292 -12.84 -10.41 13.01
CA ASN A 292 -12.38 -11.72 13.46
C ASN A 292 -11.01 -12.02 12.89
N LEU A 293 -10.12 -12.58 13.71
CA LEU A 293 -8.88 -13.17 13.20
C LEU A 293 -9.22 -14.41 12.35
N PRO A 294 -8.42 -14.70 11.32
CA PRO A 294 -8.61 -15.90 10.54
C PRO A 294 -8.34 -17.15 11.37
N THR A 295 -9.16 -18.17 11.14
CA THR A 295 -8.94 -19.51 11.69
C THR A 295 -8.09 -20.34 10.74
N PRO A 296 -7.19 -21.21 11.25
CA PRO A 296 -6.45 -22.17 10.43
C PRO A 296 -7.38 -22.97 9.51
N GLY A 297 -7.04 -23.05 8.21
CA GLY A 297 -7.84 -23.75 7.20
C GLY A 297 -9.19 -23.09 6.88
N GLY A 298 -9.48 -21.91 7.42
CA GLY A 298 -10.69 -21.16 7.13
C GLY A 298 -10.75 -20.77 5.65
N THR A 299 -11.95 -20.86 5.07
CA THR A 299 -12.21 -20.24 3.77
C THR A 299 -12.13 -18.72 3.92
N PRO A 300 -11.50 -18.01 2.97
CA PRO A 300 -11.51 -16.55 2.96
C PRO A 300 -12.95 -16.02 2.95
N PRO A 301 -13.18 -14.79 3.44
CA PRO A 301 -14.46 -14.14 3.26
C PRO A 301 -14.83 -14.10 1.78
N PRO A 302 -16.14 -14.20 1.44
CA PRO A 302 -16.60 -14.09 0.07
C PRO A 302 -16.12 -12.76 -0.54
N PRO A 303 -15.97 -12.68 -1.88
CA PRO A 303 -15.69 -11.42 -2.57
C PRO A 303 -16.64 -10.34 -2.10
N ASP A 304 -16.07 -9.18 -1.76
CA ASP A 304 -16.86 -7.97 -1.57
C ASP A 304 -17.65 -7.73 -2.86
N GLU A 305 -18.93 -7.39 -2.72
CA GLU A 305 -19.66 -6.85 -3.86
C GLU A 305 -18.87 -5.62 -4.35
N PRO A 306 -18.59 -5.52 -5.66
CA PRO A 306 -17.89 -4.36 -6.18
C PRO A 306 -18.66 -3.12 -5.72
N PRO A 307 -17.97 -2.07 -5.21
CA PRO A 307 -18.65 -0.88 -4.76
C PRO A 307 -19.58 -0.40 -5.88
N PRO A 308 -20.81 0.01 -5.57
CA PRO A 308 -21.73 0.48 -6.59
C PRO A 308 -21.00 1.53 -7.40
N THR A 309 -20.92 1.31 -8.72
CA THR A 309 -20.32 2.28 -9.63
C THR A 309 -20.98 3.62 -9.31
N PRO A 310 -20.23 4.67 -8.94
CA PRO A 310 -20.86 5.95 -8.63
C PRO A 310 -21.78 6.29 -9.80
N ALA A 311 -23.06 6.49 -9.49
CA ALA A 311 -24.02 6.95 -10.48
C ALA A 311 -23.40 8.19 -11.13
N PRO A 312 -23.33 8.30 -12.47
CA PRO A 312 -22.68 9.41 -13.13
C PRO A 312 -23.30 10.72 -12.62
N THR A 313 -22.61 11.40 -11.70
CA THR A 313 -23.03 12.67 -11.13
C THR A 313 -22.53 13.76 -12.05
N GLY A 314 -23.29 13.96 -13.12
CA GLY A 314 -23.05 14.98 -14.13
C GLY A 314 -23.28 14.40 -15.50
N ASP A 315 -24.05 15.13 -16.32
CA ASP A 315 -24.14 14.88 -17.75
C ASP A 315 -22.71 14.86 -18.31
N MET A 316 -22.17 13.67 -18.53
CA MET A 316 -20.88 13.47 -19.17
C MET A 316 -21.02 13.97 -20.61
N LYS A 317 -20.62 15.22 -20.85
CA LYS A 317 -20.58 15.78 -22.20
C LYS A 317 -19.50 15.03 -22.97
N ILE A 318 -19.94 14.25 -23.96
CA ILE A 318 -19.08 13.78 -25.03
C ILE A 318 -18.55 15.03 -25.74
N LEU A 319 -17.28 15.37 -25.51
CA LEU A 319 -16.63 16.49 -26.17
C LEU A 319 -16.35 16.09 -27.62
N ASN A 320 -16.85 16.88 -28.56
CA ASN A 320 -16.47 16.71 -29.96
C ASN A 320 -15.01 17.13 -30.19
N LEU A 321 -14.43 16.76 -31.33
CA LEU A 321 -13.03 17.01 -31.67
C LEU A 321 -12.62 18.48 -31.46
N LYS A 322 -13.52 19.43 -31.79
CA LYS A 322 -13.28 20.86 -31.65
C LYS A 322 -13.23 21.31 -30.19
N GLN A 323 -14.07 20.71 -29.33
CA GLN A 323 -14.06 20.96 -27.89
C GLN A 323 -12.85 20.32 -27.22
N LEU A 324 -12.41 19.16 -27.69
CA LEU A 324 -11.19 18.51 -27.22
C LEU A 324 -9.95 19.34 -27.58
N GLN A 325 -9.88 19.87 -28.81
CA GLN A 325 -8.83 20.77 -29.26
C GLN A 325 -8.77 22.06 -28.44
N ALA A 326 -9.93 22.67 -28.14
CA ALA A 326 -9.99 23.86 -27.29
C ALA A 326 -9.50 23.58 -25.86
N LEU A 327 -9.81 22.41 -25.31
CA LEU A 327 -9.33 21.99 -23.99
C LEU A 327 -7.80 21.77 -23.98
N VAL A 328 -7.26 21.18 -25.04
CA VAL A 328 -5.81 21.00 -25.21
C VAL A 328 -5.10 22.35 -25.26
N ILE A 329 -5.60 23.30 -26.05
CA ILE A 329 -5.03 24.66 -26.12
C ILE A 329 -5.08 25.35 -24.75
N GLN A 330 -6.21 25.26 -24.04
CA GLN A 330 -6.35 25.85 -22.71
C GLN A 330 -5.39 25.23 -21.68
N LEU A 331 -5.14 23.93 -21.78
CA LEU A 331 -4.14 23.23 -20.96
C LEU A 331 -2.72 23.64 -21.33
N GLU A 332 -2.41 23.84 -22.62
CA GLU A 332 -1.11 24.32 -23.09
C GLU A 332 -0.81 25.74 -22.62
N GLU A 333 -1.80 26.64 -22.69
CA GLU A 333 -1.70 28.01 -22.15
C GLU A 333 -1.49 28.01 -20.63
N SER A 334 -2.21 27.13 -19.92
CA SER A 334 -2.04 26.96 -18.48
C SER A 334 -0.64 26.39 -18.14
N LEU A 335 -0.11 25.50 -18.99
CA LEU A 335 1.23 24.93 -18.86
C LEU A 335 2.31 25.99 -19.11
N GLN A 336 2.13 26.87 -20.10
CA GLN A 336 3.03 27.98 -20.39
C GLN A 336 3.05 29.01 -19.25
N ALA A 337 1.89 29.34 -18.68
CA ALA A 337 1.80 30.20 -17.51
C ALA A 337 2.52 29.61 -16.28
N LEU A 338 2.48 28.28 -16.12
CA LEU A 338 3.23 27.54 -15.09
C LEU A 338 4.74 27.42 -15.41
N GLN A 339 5.13 27.45 -16.69
CA GLN A 339 6.54 27.38 -17.11
C GLN A 339 7.30 28.67 -16.86
N ALA A 340 6.65 29.84 -16.92
CA ALA A 340 7.29 31.14 -16.69
C ALA A 340 7.79 31.37 -15.24
N GLY A 341 7.54 30.43 -14.31
CA GLY A 341 7.88 30.59 -12.88
C GLY A 341 8.86 29.59 -12.27
N LEU A 342 9.39 28.60 -13.01
CA LEU A 342 10.10 27.46 -12.39
C LEU A 342 11.26 26.93 -13.25
N ASP A 343 12.45 27.51 -13.13
CA ASP A 343 13.62 27.15 -13.96
C ASP A 343 14.48 25.97 -13.46
N ASP A 344 14.17 25.29 -12.34
CA ASP A 344 15.19 24.40 -11.73
C ASP A 344 14.73 23.05 -11.17
N VAL A 345 13.73 22.40 -11.76
CA VAL A 345 13.33 21.04 -11.33
C VAL A 345 13.24 20.10 -12.52
N LYS A 346 13.96 18.96 -12.46
CA LYS A 346 13.73 17.78 -13.31
C LYS A 346 12.31 17.27 -13.03
N ARG A 347 11.37 17.57 -13.93
CA ARG A 347 9.92 17.48 -13.70
C ARG A 347 9.33 16.07 -13.88
N ILE A 348 8.35 15.80 -13.02
CA ILE A 348 7.47 14.61 -12.93
C ILE A 348 6.47 14.61 -14.09
N VAL A 349 6.17 13.42 -14.62
CA VAL A 349 5.24 13.19 -15.72
C VAL A 349 3.89 12.71 -15.18
N PRO A 350 2.74 13.30 -15.57
CA PRO A 350 1.43 12.73 -15.26
C PRO A 350 1.25 11.38 -15.98
N LEU A 351 0.81 10.39 -15.21
CA LEU A 351 0.47 9.04 -15.66
C LEU A 351 -1.05 8.99 -15.88
N TYR A 352 -1.49 8.69 -17.10
CA TYR A 352 -2.90 8.42 -17.38
C TYR A 352 -3.08 6.95 -17.74
N GLU A 353 -4.13 6.32 -17.25
CA GLU A 353 -4.59 5.05 -17.80
C GLU A 353 -5.58 5.34 -18.94
N ALA A 354 -5.39 4.67 -20.07
CA ALA A 354 -6.21 4.82 -21.27
C ALA A 354 -6.48 3.47 -21.91
N GLU A 355 -7.49 3.40 -22.76
CA GLU A 355 -7.75 2.25 -23.62
C GLU A 355 -7.30 2.56 -25.06
N ALA A 356 -6.55 1.66 -25.67
CA ALA A 356 -6.15 1.77 -27.06
C ALA A 356 -7.37 1.58 -27.98
N LEU A 357 -7.77 2.59 -28.75
CA LEU A 357 -8.93 2.48 -29.65
C LEU A 357 -8.62 1.75 -30.97
N ARG A 358 -7.33 1.50 -31.25
CA ARG A 358 -6.83 0.78 -32.42
C ARG A 358 -5.53 0.07 -32.06
N ASP A 359 -5.07 -0.82 -32.93
CA ASP A 359 -3.75 -1.44 -32.78
C ASP A 359 -2.64 -0.37 -32.82
N LEU A 360 -1.72 -0.43 -31.86
CA LEU A 360 -0.56 0.48 -31.74
C LEU A 360 0.72 -0.35 -31.86
N THR A 361 1.59 -0.01 -32.81
CA THR A 361 2.91 -0.65 -32.91
C THR A 361 3.84 -0.11 -31.82
N LEU A 362 4.52 -1.01 -31.11
CA LEU A 362 5.54 -0.68 -30.13
C LEU A 362 6.91 -0.63 -30.82
N ARG A 363 7.69 0.39 -30.52
CA ARG A 363 9.07 0.54 -31.00
C ARG A 363 9.94 1.06 -29.86
N ASP A 364 11.19 0.63 -29.78
CA ASP A 364 12.16 1.15 -28.81
C ASP A 364 12.71 2.53 -29.21
N GLU A 365 13.60 3.10 -28.39
CA GLU A 365 14.28 4.38 -28.65
C GLU A 365 15.10 4.43 -29.94
N ASN A 366 15.47 3.27 -30.50
CA ASN A 366 16.19 3.16 -31.77
C ASN A 366 15.24 2.93 -32.96
N GLY A 367 13.93 2.92 -32.71
CA GLY A 367 12.89 2.69 -33.71
C GLY A 367 12.68 1.22 -34.10
N ALA A 368 13.34 0.27 -33.44
CA ALA A 368 13.17 -1.15 -33.71
C ALA A 368 11.85 -1.66 -33.14
N GLY A 369 11.15 -2.52 -33.89
CA GLY A 369 9.82 -3.01 -33.51
C GLY A 369 9.87 -3.95 -32.31
N GLN A 370 9.07 -3.65 -31.28
CA GLN A 370 9.02 -4.38 -30.01
C GLN A 370 7.67 -5.09 -29.77
N GLY A 371 6.68 -4.92 -30.66
CA GLY A 371 5.38 -5.60 -30.57
C GLY A 371 4.20 -4.75 -31.03
N ILE A 372 2.99 -5.16 -30.66
CA ILE A 372 1.73 -4.45 -30.94
C ILE A 372 0.85 -4.47 -29.69
N VAL A 373 0.36 -3.31 -29.26
CA VAL A 373 -0.80 -3.19 -28.34
C VAL A 373 -2.06 -3.28 -29.19
N LYS A 374 -2.95 -4.21 -28.86
CA LYS A 374 -4.21 -4.39 -29.59
C LYS A 374 -5.27 -3.37 -29.17
N ALA A 375 -6.18 -3.06 -30.09
CA ALA A 375 -7.38 -2.31 -29.77
C ALA A 375 -8.13 -2.96 -28.57
N GLY A 376 -8.61 -2.15 -27.64
CA GLY A 376 -9.26 -2.57 -26.40
C GLY A 376 -8.30 -2.84 -25.22
N GLN A 377 -6.98 -2.86 -25.44
CA GLN A 377 -6.03 -3.06 -24.34
C GLN A 377 -5.81 -1.75 -23.55
N ARG A 378 -5.73 -1.89 -22.21
CA ARG A 378 -5.41 -0.79 -21.30
C ARG A 378 -3.91 -0.50 -21.32
N VAL A 379 -3.58 0.78 -21.37
CA VAL A 379 -2.21 1.29 -21.45
C VAL A 379 -2.01 2.45 -20.48
N PHE A 380 -0.76 2.62 -20.03
CA PHE A 380 -0.33 3.86 -19.40
C PHE A 380 0.16 4.84 -20.46
N VAL A 381 -0.19 6.11 -20.32
CA VAL A 381 0.26 7.21 -21.17
C VAL A 381 1.06 8.18 -20.32
N TYR A 382 2.29 8.43 -20.75
CA TYR A 382 3.21 9.38 -20.17
C TYR A 382 3.26 10.62 -21.08
N ALA A 383 2.82 11.77 -20.56
CA ALA A 383 2.91 13.05 -21.27
C ALA A 383 3.94 13.95 -20.56
N GLY A 384 5.20 13.90 -20.99
CA GLY A 384 6.28 14.67 -20.38
C GLY A 384 7.15 15.41 -21.40
N PRO A 385 7.76 16.56 -21.02
CA PRO A 385 8.70 17.30 -21.87
C PRO A 385 10.11 16.66 -21.89
N LEU A 386 10.19 15.33 -21.77
CA LEU A 386 11.46 14.61 -21.63
C LEU A 386 12.18 14.56 -22.98
N ASP A 387 13.31 15.25 -23.09
CA ASP A 387 14.32 14.96 -24.10
C ASP A 387 15.06 13.69 -23.69
N ILE A 388 14.70 12.56 -24.28
CA ILE A 388 15.44 11.31 -24.17
C ILE A 388 16.06 11.04 -25.53
N GLY A 389 17.39 11.00 -25.62
CA GLY A 389 18.10 10.67 -26.85
C GLY A 389 17.92 11.65 -28.01
N GLY A 390 17.65 12.93 -27.74
CA GLY A 390 17.52 13.97 -28.78
C GLY A 390 16.11 14.16 -29.36
N PHE A 391 15.07 13.60 -28.72
CA PHE A 391 13.69 13.71 -29.17
C PHE A 391 12.84 14.54 -28.20
N THR A 392 12.42 15.74 -28.66
CA THR A 392 11.62 16.70 -27.90
C THR A 392 10.12 16.57 -28.24
N ARG A 393 9.22 16.68 -27.24
CA ARG A 393 7.74 16.81 -27.38
C ARG A 393 6.95 15.57 -27.87
N ARG A 394 7.13 14.39 -27.27
CA ARG A 394 6.36 13.18 -27.65
C ARG A 394 5.83 12.42 -26.42
N ALA A 395 4.66 11.78 -26.55
CA ALA A 395 4.05 10.95 -25.51
C ALA A 395 4.53 9.49 -25.61
N ALA A 396 4.74 8.82 -24.47
CA ALA A 396 5.07 7.40 -24.41
C ALA A 396 3.86 6.59 -23.93
N ILE A 397 3.68 5.38 -24.47
CA ILE A 397 2.61 4.46 -24.11
C ILE A 397 3.25 3.20 -23.49
N ALA A 398 2.66 2.54 -22.50
CA ALA A 398 3.16 1.26 -22.01
C ALA A 398 2.00 0.28 -21.79
N PRO A 399 2.09 -0.97 -22.29
CA PRO A 399 1.10 -2.00 -21.95
C PRO A 399 1.09 -2.23 -20.44
N LEU A 400 -0.09 -2.35 -19.83
CA LEU A 400 -0.27 -2.52 -18.38
C LEU A 400 0.51 -3.74 -17.79
N GLN A 401 0.82 -4.72 -18.65
CA GLN A 401 1.46 -5.99 -18.30
C GLN A 401 2.99 -5.92 -18.25
N ASN A 402 3.61 -4.84 -18.78
CA ASN A 402 5.06 -4.67 -18.83
C ASN A 402 5.50 -3.44 -18.00
N ARG A 403 6.59 -3.57 -17.25
CA ARG A 403 7.24 -2.43 -16.57
C ARG A 403 7.75 -1.37 -17.59
N PRO A 404 7.98 -0.12 -17.17
CA PRO A 404 8.12 1.04 -18.06
C PRO A 404 9.49 1.18 -18.75
N LEU A 405 10.13 0.05 -19.11
CA LEU A 405 11.38 0.05 -19.89
C LEU A 405 11.17 -0.12 -21.39
N LEU A 406 9.94 -0.37 -21.85
CA LEU A 406 9.62 -0.22 -23.26
C LEU A 406 9.07 1.19 -23.48
N ASN A 407 9.90 2.04 -24.06
CA ASN A 407 9.42 3.20 -24.79
C ASN A 407 8.45 2.70 -25.87
N VAL A 408 7.34 3.39 -26.09
CA VAL A 408 6.44 3.13 -27.22
C VAL A 408 6.26 4.43 -27.97
N TRP A 409 6.55 4.40 -29.26
CA TRP A 409 6.45 5.55 -30.14
C TRP A 409 5.35 5.34 -31.19
N LEU A 410 4.52 6.37 -31.37
CA LEU A 410 3.66 6.52 -32.54
C LEU A 410 4.55 7.02 -33.70
N GLY A 411 4.77 6.16 -34.70
CA GLY A 411 5.40 6.59 -35.95
C GLY A 411 4.42 7.40 -36.79
N GLU A 412 4.87 8.54 -37.31
CA GLU A 412 4.23 9.18 -38.46
C GLU A 412 4.40 8.23 -39.66
N SER A 413 3.31 7.60 -40.10
CA SER A 413 3.20 7.24 -41.51
C SER A 413 2.89 8.53 -42.26
N ASP A 414 3.42 8.69 -43.47
CA ASP A 414 3.22 9.85 -44.36
C ASP A 414 1.77 10.07 -44.86
N GLU A 415 0.76 9.72 -44.05
CA GLU A 415 -0.64 10.08 -44.24
C GLU A 415 -1.27 10.57 -42.93
N PRO A 416 -2.10 11.64 -42.97
CA PRO A 416 -2.59 12.31 -41.76
C PRO A 416 -3.63 11.45 -41.04
N GLY A 417 -3.23 10.80 -39.93
CA GLY A 417 -4.12 9.98 -39.11
C GLY A 417 -3.78 10.03 -37.62
N GLN A 418 -4.29 11.04 -36.92
CA GLN A 418 -4.16 11.23 -35.47
C GLN A 418 -4.53 9.95 -34.69
N ALA A 419 -3.72 9.57 -33.70
CA ALA A 419 -4.05 8.51 -32.76
C ALA A 419 -5.10 9.01 -31.76
N THR A 420 -6.21 8.28 -31.62
CA THR A 420 -7.28 8.60 -30.69
C THR A 420 -7.17 7.67 -29.48
N LEU A 421 -7.02 8.23 -28.28
CA LEU A 421 -7.06 7.49 -27.01
C LEU A 421 -8.30 7.92 -26.24
N LYS A 422 -8.99 6.97 -25.62
CA LYS A 422 -10.09 7.27 -24.70
C LYS A 422 -9.55 7.26 -23.28
N ARG A 423 -9.66 8.40 -22.59
CA ARG A 423 -9.39 8.50 -21.15
C ARG A 423 -10.46 7.70 -20.41
N LEU A 424 -10.03 6.79 -19.53
CA LEU A 424 -10.92 6.00 -18.68
C LEU A 424 -11.26 6.76 -17.39
#